data_AF-R4RNX6-F1
#
_entry.id   AF-R4RNX6-F1
#
_cell.length_a   1.000
_cell.length_b   1.000
_cell.length_c   1.000
_cell.angle_alpha   90.00
_cell.angle_beta   90.00
_cell.angle_gamma   90.00
#
_symmetry.space_group_name_H-M   'P 1'
#
loop_
_entity.id
_entity.type
_entity.pdbx_description
1 polymer ?
#
loop_
_entity_poly.entity_id
_entity_poly.type
_entity_poly.pdbx_seq_one_letter_code
_entity_poly.pdbx_strand_id
1 'polypeptide(L)'
;MNHDKKVVKLENIYLEVQARYLKTADGFKKEWFGHFNNQNTKYNNVIVSFAHIDQDNPEFFLQPGQVVKVLEGEMREEKKESSSQFFLDVVTFRQTDDEEKNKINHI
;
A
#
# COMPACT_ATOMS: atom_id res chain seq x y z
N MET A 1 -21.25 7.93 17.67
CA MET A 1 -19.89 8.51 17.68
C MET A 1 -19.41 8.51 16.24
N ASN A 2 -19.40 9.67 15.58
CA ASN A 2 -18.85 9.79 14.22
C ASN A 2 -17.33 9.66 14.34
N HIS A 3 -16.80 8.48 14.02
CA HIS A 3 -15.38 8.36 13.72
C HIS A 3 -15.16 9.08 12.40
N ASP A 4 -14.68 10.32 12.50
CA ASP A 4 -14.19 11.12 11.39
C ASP A 4 -13.12 10.30 10.68
N LYS A 5 -13.50 9.59 9.62
CA LYS A 5 -12.57 8.83 8.79
C LYS A 5 -11.71 9.87 8.09
N LYS A 6 -10.52 10.13 8.64
CA LYS A 6 -9.55 11.03 8.02
C LYS A 6 -8.99 10.33 6.79
N VAL A 7 -9.58 10.64 5.65
CA VAL A 7 -9.09 10.21 4.34
C VAL A 7 -8.10 11.26 3.86
N VAL A 8 -6.89 10.83 3.50
CA VAL A 8 -5.82 11.66 2.96
C VAL A 8 -5.56 11.19 1.54
N LYS A 9 -5.67 12.10 0.57
CA LYS A 9 -5.26 11.83 -0.80
C LYS A 9 -3.74 11.81 -0.89
N LEU A 10 -3.21 10.78 -1.52
CA LEU A 10 -1.79 10.59 -1.78
C LEU A 10 -1.57 10.58 -3.29
N GLU A 11 -0.61 11.37 -3.74
CA GLU A 11 -0.27 11.50 -5.15
C GLU A 11 1.25 11.43 -5.30
N ASN A 12 1.70 10.77 -6.37
CA ASN A 12 3.12 10.67 -6.74
C ASN A 12 4.04 10.11 -5.64
N ILE A 13 3.57 9.13 -4.86
CA ILE A 13 4.39 8.45 -3.83
C ILE A 13 5.03 7.18 -4.39
N TYR A 14 6.20 6.83 -3.86
CA TYR A 14 6.84 5.54 -4.12
C TYR A 14 6.46 4.56 -3.01
N LEU A 15 5.84 3.46 -3.40
CA LEU A 15 5.35 2.41 -2.53
C LEU A 15 6.12 1.13 -2.84
N GLU A 16 6.85 0.60 -1.88
CA GLU A 16 7.30 -0.78 -1.98
C GLU A 16 6.17 -1.70 -1.54
N VAL A 17 5.81 -2.63 -2.41
CA VAL A 17 4.72 -3.56 -2.19
C VAL A 17 5.30 -4.89 -1.72
N GLN A 18 4.75 -5.40 -0.64
CA GLN A 18 5.08 -6.69 -0.05
C GLN A 18 3.81 -7.51 0.12
N ALA A 19 3.96 -8.83 0.18
CA ALA A 19 2.85 -9.75 0.39
C ALA A 19 3.12 -10.61 1.63
N ARG A 20 2.08 -10.83 2.44
CA ARG A 20 2.11 -11.81 3.53
C ARG A 20 0.89 -12.72 3.44
N TYR A 21 1.05 -13.94 3.93
CA TYR A 21 -0.04 -14.90 4.06
C TYR A 21 -0.52 -14.90 5.50
N LEU A 22 -1.75 -14.45 5.72
CA LEU A 22 -2.40 -14.47 7.02
C LEU A 22 -3.20 -15.76 7.17
N LYS A 23 -3.07 -16.41 8.31
CA LYS A 23 -3.89 -17.58 8.65
C LYS A 23 -5.28 -17.10 9.06
N THR A 24 -6.31 -17.56 8.36
CA THR A 24 -7.73 -17.30 8.63
C THR A 24 -8.44 -18.62 8.97
N ALA A 25 -9.69 -18.54 9.42
CA ALA A 25 -10.50 -19.75 9.70
C ALA A 25 -10.70 -20.64 8.47
N ASP A 26 -10.67 -20.04 7.27
CA ASP A 26 -10.88 -20.70 5.98
C ASP A 26 -9.57 -21.10 5.26
N GLY A 27 -8.41 -20.86 5.87
CA GLY A 27 -7.10 -21.21 5.30
C GLY A 27 -6.08 -20.08 5.35
N PHE A 28 -5.45 -19.78 4.22
CA PHE A 28 -4.48 -18.69 4.10
C PHE A 28 -5.02 -17.61 3.17
N LYS A 29 -5.07 -16.37 3.67
CA LYS A 29 -5.41 -15.19 2.88
C LYS A 29 -4.15 -14.39 2.58
N LYS A 30 -3.87 -14.15 1.30
CA LYS A 30 -2.81 -13.23 0.89
C LYS A 30 -3.26 -11.79 1.17
N GLU A 31 -2.42 -11.03 1.86
CA GLU A 31 -2.61 -9.61 2.13
C GLU A 31 -1.42 -8.83 1.57
N TRP A 32 -1.73 -7.80 0.78
CA TRP A 32 -0.74 -6.86 0.29
C TRP A 32 -0.56 -5.74 1.31
N PHE A 33 0.69 -5.42 1.58
CA PHE A 33 1.06 -4.30 2.44
C PHE A 33 2.28 -3.61 1.85
N GLY A 34 2.59 -2.41 2.34
CA GLY A 34 3.75 -1.69 1.83
C GLY A 34 4.29 -0.64 2.76
N HIS A 35 5.43 -0.10 2.36
CA HIS A 35 6.06 1.04 2.99
C HIS A 35 6.25 2.18 2.00
N PHE A 36 6.10 3.40 2.49
CA PHE A 36 6.38 4.61 1.74
C PHE A 36 6.72 5.76 2.68
N ASN A 37 7.43 6.74 2.15
CA ASN A 37 7.65 8.02 2.82
C ASN A 37 6.74 9.07 2.18
N ASN A 38 6.06 9.87 3.01
CA ASN A 38 5.31 11.04 2.55
C ASN A 38 5.59 12.23 3.47
N GLN A 39 6.08 13.33 2.90
CA GLN A 39 6.34 14.59 3.62
C GLN A 39 7.04 14.41 4.99
N ASN A 40 8.15 13.65 5.02
CA ASN A 40 8.93 13.30 6.22
C ASN A 40 8.29 12.30 7.19
N THR A 41 7.11 11.74 6.87
CA THR A 41 6.50 10.66 7.65
C THR A 41 6.77 9.33 6.96
N LYS A 42 7.38 8.40 7.69
CA LYS A 42 7.57 7.01 7.24
C LYS A 42 6.37 6.18 7.64
N TYR A 43 5.66 5.69 6.64
CA TYR A 43 4.55 4.77 6.83
C TYR A 43 5.04 3.35 6.58
N ASN A 44 5.01 2.52 7.62
CA ASN A 44 5.37 1.11 7.56
C ASN A 44 4.13 0.25 7.75
N ASN A 45 4.07 -0.92 7.12
CA ASN A 45 2.98 -1.89 7.25
C ASN A 45 1.60 -1.32 6.88
N VAL A 46 1.54 -0.46 5.87
CA VAL A 46 0.27 0.05 5.35
C VAL A 46 -0.39 -1.06 4.54
N ILE A 47 -1.64 -1.41 4.84
CA ILE A 47 -2.37 -2.40 4.07
C ILE A 47 -2.74 -1.77 2.74
N VAL A 48 -2.40 -2.42 1.63
CA VAL A 48 -2.59 -1.88 0.29
C VAL A 48 -3.70 -2.65 -0.41
N SER A 49 -4.64 -1.91 -0.97
CA SER A 49 -5.67 -2.39 -1.88
C SER A 49 -5.45 -1.71 -3.22
N PHE A 50 -5.66 -2.42 -4.32
CA PHE A 50 -5.55 -1.82 -5.65
C PHE A 50 -6.90 -1.95 -6.35
N ALA A 51 -7.56 -0.81 -6.60
CA ALA A 51 -8.94 -0.78 -7.08
C ALA A 51 -9.12 -1.39 -8.47
N HIS A 52 -8.09 -1.34 -9.31
CA HIS A 52 -8.16 -1.72 -10.73
C HIS A 52 -7.41 -3.02 -11.06
N ILE A 53 -6.85 -3.70 -10.07
CA ILE A 53 -6.21 -5.00 -10.31
C ILE A 53 -7.27 -6.06 -10.12
N ASP A 54 -7.43 -6.90 -11.13
CA ASP A 54 -8.30 -8.08 -11.07
C ASP A 54 -7.93 -8.90 -9.82
N GLN A 55 -8.87 -9.03 -8.88
CA GLN A 55 -8.64 -9.76 -7.62
C GLN A 55 -8.20 -11.22 -7.86
N ASP A 56 -8.49 -11.75 -9.04
CA ASP A 56 -8.16 -13.10 -9.45
C ASP A 56 -6.67 -13.28 -9.81
N ASN A 57 -5.97 -12.24 -10.31
CA ASN A 57 -4.57 -12.35 -10.74
C ASN A 57 -3.70 -11.11 -10.43
N PRO A 58 -3.59 -10.69 -9.16
CA PRO A 58 -2.77 -9.54 -8.79
C PRO A 58 -1.27 -9.77 -9.01
N GLU A 59 -0.83 -11.03 -9.07
CA GLU A 59 0.57 -11.42 -9.27
C GLU A 59 1.10 -11.14 -10.68
N PHE A 60 0.19 -10.94 -11.65
CA PHE A 60 0.56 -10.52 -13.00
C PHE A 60 1.03 -9.06 -13.05
N PHE A 61 0.57 -8.25 -12.09
CA PHE A 61 0.82 -6.80 -12.04
C PHE A 61 1.80 -6.40 -10.93
N LEU A 62 1.85 -7.18 -9.85
CA LEU A 62 2.62 -6.89 -8.65
C LEU A 62 3.44 -8.10 -8.20
N GLN A 63 4.74 -7.90 -8.08
CA GLN A 63 5.65 -8.84 -7.43
C GLN A 63 5.97 -8.35 -6.00
N PRO A 64 6.11 -9.26 -5.01
CA PRO A 64 6.57 -8.87 -3.69
C PRO A 64 7.99 -8.29 -3.77
N GLY A 65 8.24 -7.18 -3.06
CA GLY A 65 9.47 -6.39 -3.13
C GLY A 65 9.50 -5.39 -4.30
N GLN A 66 8.47 -5.36 -5.15
CA GLN A 66 8.38 -4.40 -6.24
C GLN A 66 8.07 -3.00 -5.71
N VAL A 67 8.83 -2.01 -6.15
CA VAL A 67 8.49 -0.60 -5.94
C VAL A 67 7.58 -0.15 -7.08
N VAL A 68 6.48 0.51 -6.74
CA VAL A 68 5.58 1.14 -7.69
C VAL A 68 5.45 2.62 -7.36
N LYS A 69 5.21 3.44 -8.39
CA LYS A 69 4.83 4.83 -8.21
C LYS A 69 3.32 4.92 -8.20
N VAL A 70 2.75 5.20 -7.04
CA VAL A 70 1.32 5.50 -6.89
C VAL A 70 1.11 6.91 -7.43
N LEU A 71 0.34 7.02 -8.51
CA LEU A 71 -0.02 8.29 -9.12
C LEU A 71 -1.18 8.91 -8.35
N GLU A 72 -2.14 8.09 -7.95
CA GLU A 72 -3.30 8.49 -7.17
C GLU A 72 -3.71 7.36 -6.21
N GLY A 73 -3.94 7.71 -4.95
CA GLY A 73 -4.48 6.81 -3.94
C GLY A 73 -5.09 7.53 -2.76
N GLU A 74 -5.90 6.81 -2.00
CA GLU A 74 -6.59 7.30 -0.82
C GLU A 74 -6.13 6.53 0.42
N MET A 75 -5.46 7.24 1.33
CA MET A 75 -5.05 6.67 2.60
C MET A 75 -6.10 6.94 3.67
N ARG A 76 -6.44 5.89 4.41
CA ARG A 76 -7.39 5.89 5.52
C ARG A 76 -6.70 5.36 6.76
N GLU A 77 -6.81 6.10 7.86
CA GLU A 77 -6.43 5.64 9.18
C GLU A 77 -7.64 5.01 9.86
N GLU A 78 -7.50 3.77 10.31
CA GLU A 78 -8.48 3.09 11.16
C GLU A 78 -7.90 2.93 12.55
N LYS A 79 -8.46 3.66 13.52
CA LYS A 79 -8.08 3.52 14.93
C LYS A 79 -8.71 2.26 15.49
N LYS A 80 -7.88 1.28 15.86
CA LYS A 80 -8.26 0.17 16.74
C LYS A 80 -7.89 0.50 18.18
N GLU A 81 -8.50 -0.18 19.14
CA GLU A 81 -8.39 0.09 20.58
C GLU A 81 -6.95 0.24 21.12
N SER A 82 -5.95 -0.36 20.45
CA SER A 82 -4.54 -0.28 20.86
C SER A 82 -3.56 0.14 19.76
N SER A 83 -4.02 0.41 18.53
CA SER A 83 -3.14 0.75 17.41
C SER A 83 -3.90 1.39 16.24
N SER A 84 -3.26 2.33 15.55
CA SER A 84 -3.73 2.81 14.26
C SER A 84 -3.27 1.87 13.14
N GLN A 85 -4.22 1.39 12.33
CA GLN A 85 -3.94 0.67 11.09
C GLN A 85 -4.15 1.62 9.92
N PHE A 86 -3.13 1.74 9.06
CA PHE A 86 -3.25 2.50 7.83
C PHE A 86 -3.65 1.58 6.68
N PHE A 87 -4.56 2.07 5.85
CA PHE A 87 -5.01 1.44 4.62
C PHE A 87 -4.76 2.42 3.48
N LEU A 88 -4.19 1.94 2.37
CA LEU A 88 -4.00 2.70 1.15
C LEU A 88 -4.78 2.03 0.04
N ASP A 89 -5.79 2.71 -0.47
CA ASP A 89 -6.49 2.31 -1.68
C ASP A 89 -5.81 2.97 -2.88
N VAL A 90 -5.11 2.18 -3.68
CA VAL A 90 -4.38 2.63 -4.87
C VAL A 90 -5.36 2.64 -6.03
N VAL A 91 -5.66 3.84 -6.51
CA VAL A 91 -6.52 4.06 -7.69
C VAL A 91 -5.68 3.87 -8.94
N THR A 92 -4.59 4.62 -9.07
CA THR A 92 -3.71 4.53 -10.25
C THR A 92 -2.26 4.41 -9.83
N PHE A 93 -1.51 3.51 -10.48
CA PHE A 93 -0.08 3.34 -10.27
C PHE A 93 0.64 3.00 -11.58
N ARG A 94 1.96 3.17 -11.58
CA ARG A 94 2.85 2.62 -12.61
C ARG A 94 4.03 1.91 -11.97
N GLN A 95 4.62 0.97 -12.71
CA GLN A 95 5.87 0.34 -12.30
C GLN A 95 6.99 1.38 -12.32
N THR A 96 7.93 1.28 -11.38
CA THR A 96 9.15 2.10 -11.41
C THR A 96 10.20 1.45 -12.30
N ASP A 97 10.87 2.29 -13.07
CA ASP A 97 12.04 1.90 -13.87
C ASP A 97 13.30 1.82 -12.99
N ASP A 98 14.33 1.13 -13.47
CA ASP A 98 15.60 0.96 -12.75
C ASP A 98 16.26 2.28 -12.32
N GLU A 99 16.11 3.34 -13.11
CA GLU A 99 16.62 4.68 -12.77
C GLU A 99 15.91 5.30 -11.56
N GLU A 100 14.59 5.10 -11.45
CA GLU A 100 13.82 5.58 -10.29
C GLU A 100 14.15 4.76 -9.05
N LYS A 101 14.26 3.43 -9.17
CA LYS A 101 14.63 2.53 -8.06
C LYS A 101 15.95 2.94 -7.41
N ASN A 102 16.95 3.33 -8.20
CA ASN A 102 18.24 3.79 -7.66
C ASN A 102 18.15 5.09 -6.85
N LYS A 103 17.20 5.98 -7.16
CA LYS A 103 16.95 7.22 -6.40
C LYS A 103 16.14 6.95 -5.12
N ILE A 104 15.38 5.86 -5.10
CA ILE A 104 14.49 5.42 -4.03
C ILE A 104 15.24 4.57 -2.99
N ASN A 105 16.39 3.97 -3.32
CA ASN A 105 17.23 3.19 -2.39
C ASN A 105 17.78 3.98 -1.17
N HIS A 106 17.35 5.23 -0.97
CA HIS A 106 17.59 6.06 0.20
C HIS A 106 16.35 6.27 1.12
N ILE A 107 15.26 5.49 0.96
CA ILE A 107 14.02 5.52 1.76
C ILE A 107 14.11 4.62 3.02
#